data_AF-A0A4S0RK27-F1
#
_entry.id   AF-A0A4S0RK27-F1
#
_cell.length_a   1.000
_cell.length_b   1.000
_cell.length_c   1.000
_cell.angle_alpha   90.00
_cell.angle_beta   90.00
_cell.angle_gamma   90.00
#
_symmetry.space_group_name_H-M   'P 1'
#
loop_
_entity.id
_entity.type
_entity.pdbx_description
1 polymer ?
#
loop_
_entity_poly.entity_id
_entity_poly.type
_entity_poly.pdbx_seq_one_letter_code
_entity_poly.pdbx_strand_id
1 'polypeptide(L)'
;SFRRLQTKTQVMGTGEGDFHRTRLTHSLEVGQIGRGIVWNLLARRGFGHADTLPSTELIEAICYAHDLGHPPFGHGGERALYKAMYNFGGFEGNAQTIRILSRLEKYYRGNGIAPTRRLLLGVLKYPVAFGEYPAYDLRKPPKCFYDSDLDLVE
;
A
#
# COMPACT_ATOMS: atom_id res chain seq x y z
N SER A 1 -9.41 -7.44 4.41
CA SER A 1 -8.77 -7.54 3.08
C SER A 1 -7.47 -8.34 3.02
N PHE A 2 -6.62 -8.40 4.06
CA PHE A 2 -5.31 -9.07 4.00
C PHE A 2 -5.34 -10.54 3.51
N ARG A 3 -6.28 -11.36 4.01
CA ARG A 3 -6.44 -12.76 3.56
C ARG A 3 -6.70 -12.91 2.05
N ARG A 4 -7.33 -11.91 1.42
CA ARG A 4 -7.59 -11.92 -0.04
C ARG A 4 -6.31 -11.80 -0.86
N LEU A 5 -5.19 -11.38 -0.28
CA LEU A 5 -3.90 -11.35 -0.96
C LEU A 5 -3.38 -12.76 -1.29
N GLN A 6 -3.87 -13.80 -0.62
CA GLN A 6 -3.50 -15.19 -0.88
C GLN A 6 -3.90 -15.63 -2.30
N THR A 7 -4.99 -15.11 -2.85
CA THR A 7 -5.47 -15.48 -4.19
C THR A 7 -5.09 -14.47 -5.26
N LYS A 8 -4.43 -13.35 -4.88
CA LYS A 8 -3.92 -12.38 -5.85
C LYS A 8 -2.50 -12.76 -6.25
N THR A 9 -2.33 -13.12 -7.51
CA THR A 9 -1.02 -13.40 -8.09
C THR A 9 -0.20 -12.12 -8.20
N GLN A 10 1.10 -12.25 -7.94
CA GLN A 10 2.08 -11.32 -8.47
C GLN A 10 2.36 -11.77 -9.91
N VAL A 11 2.33 -10.85 -10.88
CA VAL A 11 2.45 -11.19 -12.31
C VAL A 11 3.72 -12.02 -12.52
N MET A 12 3.55 -13.30 -12.88
CA MET A 12 4.62 -14.21 -13.26
C MET A 12 4.95 -13.96 -14.73
N GLY A 13 6.25 -13.86 -15.04
CA GLY A 13 6.70 -14.09 -16.40
C GLY A 13 6.31 -15.51 -16.84
N THR A 14 6.04 -15.70 -18.12
CA THR A 14 5.81 -17.03 -18.70
C THR A 14 7.09 -17.85 -18.61
N GLY A 15 7.12 -18.85 -17.72
CA GLY A 15 8.20 -19.83 -17.59
C GLY A 15 8.82 -19.91 -16.18
N GLU A 16 8.73 -21.10 -15.58
CA GLU A 16 9.65 -21.67 -14.59
C GLU A 16 9.63 -21.17 -13.13
N GLY A 17 9.18 -22.05 -12.21
CA GLY A 17 9.53 -22.04 -10.79
C GLY A 17 8.46 -22.63 -9.86
N ASP A 18 8.80 -23.69 -9.11
CA ASP A 18 7.95 -24.49 -8.18
C ASP A 18 7.29 -23.71 -7.02
N PHE A 19 7.49 -22.40 -6.92
CA PHE A 19 6.96 -21.57 -5.82
C PHE A 19 6.18 -20.38 -6.35
N HIS A 20 4.87 -20.58 -6.51
CA HIS A 20 3.96 -19.50 -6.87
C HIS A 20 3.87 -18.45 -5.74
N ARG A 21 4.56 -17.31 -5.89
CA ARG A 21 4.42 -16.19 -4.95
C ARG A 21 3.05 -15.52 -5.13
N THR A 22 2.36 -15.36 -4.01
CA THR A 22 1.13 -14.57 -3.91
C THR A 22 1.47 -13.21 -3.33
N ARG A 23 0.57 -12.24 -3.46
CA ARG A 23 0.76 -10.94 -2.79
C ARG A 23 0.83 -11.08 -1.26
N LEU A 24 0.23 -12.13 -0.70
CA LEU A 24 0.34 -12.43 0.71
C LEU A 24 1.76 -12.84 1.10
N THR A 25 2.33 -13.84 0.43
CA THR A 25 3.69 -14.31 0.75
C THR A 25 4.72 -13.20 0.48
N HIS A 26 4.53 -12.43 -0.58
CA HIS A 26 5.33 -11.23 -0.84
C HIS A 26 5.26 -10.22 0.31
N SER A 27 4.05 -9.87 0.79
CA SER A 27 3.89 -8.92 1.89
C SER A 27 4.53 -9.42 3.19
N LEU A 28 4.49 -10.74 3.45
CA LEU A 28 5.16 -11.35 4.59
C LEU A 28 6.69 -11.25 4.48
N GLU A 29 7.27 -11.55 3.32
CA GLU A 29 8.69 -11.38 3.03
C GLU A 29 9.13 -9.90 3.20
N VAL A 30 8.34 -8.97 2.66
CA VAL A 30 8.59 -7.52 2.80
C VAL A 30 8.58 -7.10 4.26
N GLY A 31 7.66 -7.62 5.08
CA GLY A 31 7.64 -7.34 6.53
C GLY A 31 8.90 -7.84 7.24
N GLN A 32 9.35 -9.07 6.94
CA GLN A 32 10.59 -9.61 7.52
C GLN A 32 11.82 -8.78 7.12
N ILE A 33 11.91 -8.36 5.86
CA ILE A 33 12.98 -7.48 5.37
C ILE A 33 12.92 -6.11 6.05
N GLY A 34 11.73 -5.52 6.16
CA GLY A 34 11.50 -4.23 6.83
C GLY A 34 11.97 -4.25 8.29
N ARG A 35 11.62 -5.31 9.04
CA ARG A 35 12.14 -5.53 10.39
C ARG A 35 13.67 -5.63 10.42
N GLY A 36 14.26 -6.42 9.51
CA GLY A 36 15.71 -6.58 9.40
C GLY A 36 16.43 -5.26 9.16
N ILE A 37 15.87 -4.39 8.32
CA ILE A 37 16.42 -3.04 8.05
C ILE A 37 16.42 -2.20 9.32
N VAL A 38 15.29 -2.16 10.06
CA VAL A 38 15.20 -1.40 11.32
C VAL A 38 16.22 -1.89 12.34
N TRP A 39 16.34 -3.21 12.52
CA TRP A 39 17.32 -3.79 13.45
C TRP A 39 18.76 -3.48 13.05
N ASN A 40 19.07 -3.53 11.75
CA ASN A 40 20.40 -3.19 11.26
C ASN A 40 20.76 -1.73 11.55
N LEU A 41 19.83 -0.80 11.33
CA LEU A 41 20.04 0.62 11.62
C LEU A 41 20.19 0.89 13.11
N LEU A 42 19.41 0.24 13.97
CA LEU A 42 19.53 0.34 15.43
C LEU A 42 20.87 -0.18 15.95
N ALA A 43 21.40 -1.26 15.36
CA ALA A 43 22.69 -1.83 15.75
C ALA A 43 23.89 -1.02 15.23
N ARG A 44 23.68 -0.10 14.29
CA ARG A 44 24.76 0.68 13.65
C ARG A 44 25.28 1.75 14.60
N ARG A 45 26.55 1.62 15.01
CA ARG A 45 27.23 2.65 15.81
C ARG A 45 27.20 4.00 15.10
N GLY A 46 26.89 5.05 15.86
CA GLY A 46 26.81 6.42 15.35
C GLY A 46 25.55 6.75 14.56
N PHE A 47 24.54 5.88 14.53
CA PHE A 47 23.24 6.20 13.93
C PHE A 47 22.45 7.17 14.83
N GLY A 48 22.60 8.48 14.58
CA GLY A 48 22.00 9.55 15.38
C GLY A 48 20.48 9.77 15.24
N HIS A 49 19.77 8.83 14.62
CA HIS A 49 18.34 8.94 14.33
C HIS A 49 17.52 7.75 14.85
N ALA A 50 18.05 6.99 15.81
CA ALA A 50 17.37 5.83 16.38
C ALA A 50 15.95 6.15 16.88
N ASP A 51 15.76 7.31 17.49
CA ASP A 51 14.46 7.75 18.04
C ASP A 51 13.40 8.04 16.96
N THR A 52 13.82 8.18 15.69
CA THR A 52 12.93 8.41 14.55
C THR A 52 12.47 7.11 13.89
N LEU A 53 13.14 5.99 14.17
CA LEU A 53 12.80 4.72 13.56
C LEU A 53 11.45 4.20 14.07
N PRO A 54 10.66 3.54 13.20
CA PRO A 54 9.45 2.86 13.64
C PRO A 54 9.80 1.70 14.58
N SER A 55 8.86 1.35 15.46
CA SER A 55 8.96 0.06 16.16
C SER A 55 8.88 -1.10 15.17
N THR A 56 9.30 -2.29 15.60
CA THR A 56 9.25 -3.50 14.77
C THR A 56 7.82 -3.80 14.31
N GLU A 57 6.85 -3.66 15.20
CA GLU A 57 5.43 -3.88 14.92
C GLU A 57 4.89 -2.87 13.90
N LEU A 58 5.32 -1.61 14.02
CA LEU A 58 4.89 -0.55 13.10
C LEU A 58 5.46 -0.79 11.69
N ILE A 59 6.75 -1.11 11.54
CA ILE A 59 7.32 -1.35 10.21
C ILE A 59 6.73 -2.60 9.57
N GLU A 60 6.53 -3.68 10.33
CA GLU A 60 5.88 -4.90 9.83
C GLU A 60 4.43 -4.61 9.41
N ALA A 61 3.66 -3.87 10.22
CA ALA A 61 2.28 -3.51 9.88
C ALA A 61 2.20 -2.66 8.60
N ILE A 62 3.11 -1.68 8.42
CA ILE A 62 3.22 -0.90 7.18
C ILE A 62 3.50 -1.82 5.99
N CYS A 63 4.48 -2.72 6.13
CA CYS A 63 4.84 -3.70 5.11
C CYS A 63 3.69 -4.66 4.78
N TYR A 64 2.91 -5.12 5.76
CA TYR A 64 1.76 -6.00 5.51
C TYR A 64 0.61 -5.27 4.80
N ALA A 65 0.44 -3.98 5.09
CA ALA A 65 -0.63 -3.18 4.54
C ALA A 65 -0.34 -2.63 3.14
N HIS A 66 0.93 -2.51 2.74
CA HIS A 66 1.35 -1.73 1.55
C HIS A 66 0.60 -2.08 0.26
N ASP A 67 0.22 -3.35 0.10
CA ASP A 67 -0.34 -3.88 -1.14
C ASP A 67 -1.83 -4.28 -1.04
N LEU A 68 -2.52 -3.86 0.02
CA LEU A 68 -3.94 -4.22 0.25
C LEU A 68 -4.87 -3.77 -0.88
N GLY A 69 -4.65 -2.56 -1.40
CA GLY A 69 -5.46 -1.93 -2.43
C GLY A 69 -5.20 -2.44 -3.85
N HIS A 70 -4.20 -3.31 -4.05
CA HIS A 70 -3.87 -3.75 -5.40
C HIS A 70 -5.02 -4.55 -6.04
N PRO A 71 -5.42 -4.23 -7.28
CA PRO A 71 -6.53 -4.92 -7.92
C PRO A 71 -6.14 -6.31 -8.45
N PRO A 72 -7.12 -7.14 -8.84
CA PRO A 72 -6.86 -8.32 -9.67
C PRO A 72 -6.08 -7.97 -10.94
N PHE A 73 -5.36 -8.92 -11.52
CA PHE A 73 -4.59 -8.74 -12.77
C PHE A 73 -3.48 -7.66 -12.72
N GLY A 74 -3.03 -7.26 -11.52
CA GLY A 74 -1.89 -6.35 -11.33
C GLY A 74 -2.04 -5.02 -12.08
N HIS A 75 -0.97 -4.57 -12.72
CA HIS A 75 -0.96 -3.32 -13.49
C HIS A 75 -2.01 -3.29 -14.62
N GLY A 76 -2.35 -4.45 -15.21
CA GLY A 76 -3.40 -4.53 -16.23
C GLY A 76 -4.77 -4.16 -15.66
N GLY A 77 -5.11 -4.74 -14.50
CA GLY A 77 -6.34 -4.41 -13.79
C GLY A 77 -6.35 -2.97 -13.25
N GLU A 78 -5.21 -2.48 -12.76
CA GLU A 78 -5.07 -1.10 -12.30
C GLU A 78 -5.35 -0.10 -13.42
N ARG A 79 -4.78 -0.32 -14.62
CA ARG A 79 -5.03 0.53 -15.80
C ARG A 79 -6.49 0.44 -16.28
N ALA A 80 -7.08 -0.75 -16.24
CA ALA A 80 -8.49 -0.92 -16.63
C ALA A 80 -9.44 -0.19 -15.67
N LEU A 81 -9.22 -0.34 -14.36
CA LEU A 81 -10.00 0.35 -13.33
C LEU A 81 -9.78 1.86 -13.36
N TYR A 82 -8.54 2.31 -13.56
CA TYR A 82 -8.24 3.73 -13.68
C TYR A 82 -9.04 4.39 -14.81
N LYS A 83 -9.08 3.77 -15.98
CA LYS A 83 -9.88 4.24 -17.11
C LYS A 83 -11.38 4.21 -16.81
N ALA A 84 -11.88 3.11 -16.22
CA ALA A 84 -13.29 2.99 -15.88
C ALA A 84 -13.75 4.01 -14.82
N MET A 85 -12.86 4.34 -13.89
CA MET A 85 -13.11 5.28 -12.79
C MET A 85 -12.63 6.71 -13.10
N TYR A 86 -12.19 6.99 -14.32
CA TYR A 86 -11.52 8.25 -14.66
C TYR A 86 -12.36 9.48 -14.27
N ASN A 87 -13.65 9.48 -14.61
CA ASN A 87 -14.59 10.55 -14.29
C ASN A 87 -15.01 10.58 -12.81
N PHE A 88 -14.50 9.67 -11.98
CA PHE A 88 -14.82 9.52 -10.56
C PHE A 88 -13.58 9.66 -9.66
N GLY A 89 -12.50 10.27 -10.16
CA GLY A 89 -11.23 10.45 -9.42
C GLY A 89 -10.19 9.35 -9.68
N GLY A 90 -10.43 8.49 -10.68
CA GLY A 90 -9.51 7.41 -11.05
C GLY A 90 -9.42 6.28 -10.01
N PHE A 91 -8.63 5.27 -10.33
CA PHE A 91 -8.27 4.19 -9.41
C PHE A 91 -6.75 4.09 -9.34
N GLU A 92 -6.21 3.98 -8.13
CA GLU A 92 -4.78 3.77 -7.86
C GLU A 92 -4.65 2.83 -6.64
N GLY A 93 -3.75 1.84 -6.73
CA GLY A 93 -3.67 0.79 -5.71
C GLY A 93 -3.24 1.27 -4.31
N ASN A 94 -2.31 2.21 -4.20
CA ASN A 94 -1.87 2.81 -2.94
C ASN A 94 -2.96 3.73 -2.36
N ALA A 95 -3.62 4.53 -3.19
CA ALA A 95 -4.80 5.30 -2.78
C ALA A 95 -5.88 4.37 -2.20
N GLN A 96 -6.12 3.24 -2.89
CA GLN A 96 -7.06 2.22 -2.43
C GLN A 96 -6.63 1.54 -1.13
N THR A 97 -5.32 1.35 -0.89
CA THR A 97 -4.80 0.84 0.40
C THR A 97 -5.22 1.76 1.55
N ILE A 98 -5.03 3.07 1.40
CA ILE A 98 -5.43 4.07 2.42
C ILE A 98 -6.93 3.97 2.69
N ARG A 99 -7.74 3.99 1.64
CA ARG A 99 -9.20 3.90 1.74
C ARG A 99 -9.68 2.60 2.38
N ILE A 100 -9.02 1.47 2.10
CA ILE A 100 -9.34 0.18 2.75
C ILE A 100 -9.12 0.25 4.25
N LEU A 101 -7.95 0.75 4.68
CA LEU A 101 -7.57 0.81 6.09
C LEU A 101 -8.44 1.77 6.89
N SER A 102 -8.84 2.89 6.29
CA SER A 102 -9.52 3.99 6.99
C SER A 102 -11.04 3.99 6.84
N ARG A 103 -11.59 3.40 5.77
CA ARG A 103 -13.03 3.52 5.45
C ARG A 103 -13.72 2.20 5.12
N LEU A 104 -13.10 1.29 4.34
CA LEU A 104 -13.84 0.15 3.75
C LEU A 104 -13.83 -1.13 4.58
N GLU A 105 -12.78 -1.40 5.36
CA GLU A 105 -12.83 -2.54 6.27
C GLU A 105 -13.90 -2.33 7.35
N LYS A 106 -14.50 -3.42 7.84
CA LYS A 106 -15.67 -3.35 8.73
C LYS A 106 -15.36 -3.67 10.19
N TYR A 107 -14.12 -3.44 10.64
CA TYR A 107 -13.70 -3.82 11.99
C TYR A 107 -14.05 -2.74 13.01
N TYR A 108 -13.68 -1.49 12.76
CA TYR A 108 -13.93 -0.41 13.70
C TYR A 108 -15.20 0.35 13.34
N ARG A 109 -16.33 -0.02 13.95
CA ARG A 109 -17.64 0.62 13.74
C ARG A 109 -18.06 0.73 12.25
N GLY A 110 -17.53 -0.15 11.40
CA GLY A 110 -17.78 -0.13 9.96
C GLY A 110 -16.92 0.86 9.14
N ASN A 111 -16.00 1.60 9.76
CA ASN A 111 -15.18 2.64 9.11
C ASN A 111 -13.68 2.27 9.18
N GLY A 112 -13.28 1.25 8.43
CA GLY A 112 -11.89 0.78 8.40
C GLY A 112 -11.48 -0.06 9.61
N ILE A 113 -10.19 0.03 9.95
CA ILE A 113 -9.56 -0.68 11.07
C ILE A 113 -9.14 0.28 12.20
N ALA A 114 -9.50 1.56 12.12
CA ALA A 114 -8.97 2.62 13.00
C ALA A 114 -7.44 2.59 13.12
N PRO A 115 -6.69 2.78 12.01
CA PRO A 115 -5.23 2.75 12.05
C PRO A 115 -4.69 3.91 12.88
N THR A 116 -3.54 3.71 13.52
CA THR A 116 -2.80 4.84 14.10
C THR A 116 -2.32 5.78 12.99
N ARG A 117 -2.16 7.08 13.30
CA ARG A 117 -1.65 8.06 12.32
C ARG A 117 -0.31 7.65 11.72
N ARG A 118 0.58 7.05 12.53
CA ARG A 118 1.88 6.53 12.06
C ARG A 118 1.74 5.38 11.06
N LEU A 119 0.81 4.45 11.26
CA LEU A 119 0.57 3.38 10.30
C LEU A 119 0.02 3.95 8.98
N LEU A 120 -0.96 4.85 9.07
CA LEU A 120 -1.59 5.45 7.90
C LEU A 120 -0.60 6.25 7.05
N LEU A 121 0.21 7.09 7.68
CA LEU A 121 1.25 7.85 6.98
C LEU A 121 2.41 6.96 6.51
N GLY A 122 2.71 5.88 7.22
CA GLY A 122 3.73 4.92 6.82
C GLY A 122 3.38 4.16 5.54
N VAL A 123 2.09 3.92 5.27
CA VAL A 123 1.63 3.32 4.00
C VAL A 123 1.41 4.34 2.88
N LEU A 124 1.33 5.65 3.21
CA LEU A 124 1.18 6.73 2.22
C LEU A 124 2.48 6.90 1.43
N LYS A 125 2.58 6.15 0.34
CA LYS A 125 3.76 6.19 -0.55
C LYS A 125 3.84 7.46 -1.39
N TYR A 126 2.70 8.03 -1.74
CA TYR A 126 2.59 9.17 -2.66
C TYR A 126 1.71 10.26 -2.07
N PRO A 127 2.29 11.25 -1.38
CA PRO A 127 1.56 12.30 -0.67
C PRO A 127 1.15 13.44 -1.61
N VAL A 128 0.40 13.11 -2.66
CA VAL A 128 -0.15 14.06 -3.64
C VAL A 128 -1.60 13.67 -3.91
N ALA A 129 -2.54 14.63 -3.84
CA ALA A 129 -3.94 14.34 -4.13
C ALA A 129 -4.14 14.08 -5.64
N PHE A 130 -5.19 13.36 -6.01
CA PHE A 130 -5.47 13.04 -7.41
C PHE A 130 -5.69 14.30 -8.26
N GLY A 131 -6.48 15.25 -7.74
CA GLY A 131 -6.83 16.50 -8.40
C GLY A 131 -5.66 17.47 -8.60
N GLU A 132 -4.52 17.25 -7.93
CA GLU A 132 -3.30 18.05 -8.10
C GLU A 132 -2.46 17.63 -9.31
N TYR A 133 -2.79 16.50 -9.96
CA TYR A 133 -2.02 16.03 -11.12
C TYR A 133 -2.30 16.89 -12.37
N PRO A 134 -1.27 17.54 -12.97
CA PRO A 134 -1.46 18.60 -13.96
C PRO A 134 -1.87 18.10 -15.35
N ALA A 135 -1.69 16.82 -15.66
CA ALA A 135 -2.15 16.21 -16.91
C ALA A 135 -2.38 14.71 -16.70
N TYR A 136 -3.58 14.24 -17.05
CA TYR A 136 -3.95 12.85 -16.87
C TYR A 136 -3.52 11.98 -18.06
N ASP A 137 -2.50 11.14 -17.87
CA ASP A 137 -2.15 10.10 -18.85
C ASP A 137 -3.11 8.91 -18.70
N LEU A 138 -4.11 8.78 -19.59
CA LEU A 138 -5.06 7.65 -19.58
C LEU A 138 -4.39 6.27 -19.72
N ARG A 139 -3.11 6.19 -20.10
CA ARG A 139 -2.39 4.93 -20.21
C ARG A 139 -1.86 4.45 -18.85
N LYS A 140 -1.70 5.33 -17.86
CA LYS A 140 -1.09 5.00 -16.57
C LYS A 140 -1.74 5.81 -15.44
N PRO A 141 -2.22 5.16 -14.37
CA PRO A 141 -2.74 5.89 -13.21
C PRO A 141 -1.66 6.79 -12.60
N PRO A 142 -2.01 8.02 -12.17
CA PRO A 142 -1.10 8.87 -11.41
C PRO A 142 -0.72 8.19 -10.10
N LYS A 143 0.35 8.65 -9.44
CA LYS A 143 0.78 8.12 -8.16
C LYS A 143 0.34 9.07 -7.06
N CYS A 144 -0.82 8.79 -6.48
CA CYS A 144 -1.54 9.74 -5.63
C CYS A 144 -2.31 9.03 -4.51
N PHE A 145 -2.99 9.81 -3.68
CA PHE A 145 -4.14 9.40 -2.89
C PHE A 145 -5.43 10.01 -3.46
N TYR A 146 -6.61 9.58 -2.99
CA TYR A 146 -7.90 10.10 -3.48
C TYR A 146 -8.23 11.45 -2.85
N ASP A 147 -8.78 12.39 -3.63
CA ASP A 147 -9.17 13.72 -3.12
C ASP A 147 -10.17 13.64 -1.94
N SER A 148 -11.06 12.65 -1.99
CA SER A 148 -12.04 12.38 -0.93
C SER A 148 -11.46 11.76 0.35
N ASP A 149 -10.14 11.55 0.39
CA ASP A 149 -9.39 11.06 1.55
C ASP A 149 -8.36 12.10 2.05
N LEU A 150 -8.49 13.38 1.64
CA LEU A 150 -7.59 14.45 2.08
C LEU A 150 -7.56 14.64 3.61
N ASP A 151 -8.71 14.49 4.26
CA ASP A 151 -8.89 14.54 5.71
C ASP A 151 -8.09 13.47 6.48
N LEU A 152 -7.62 12.44 5.78
CA LEU A 152 -6.81 11.37 6.36
C LEU A 152 -5.30 11.64 6.27
N VAL A 153 -4.90 12.59 5.42
CA VAL A 153 -3.51 12.92 5.11
C VAL A 153 -3.06 14.20 5.83
N GLU A 154 -3.92 15.21 5.90
CA GLU A 154 -3.69 16.46 6.65
C GLU A 154 -3.65 16.21 8.18
#